data_AF-A0A922VZZ0-F1
#
_entry.id   AF-A0A922VZZ0-F1
#
_cell.length_a   1.000
_cell.length_b   1.000
_cell.length_c   1.000
_cell.angle_alpha   90.00
_cell.angle_beta   90.00
_cell.angle_gamma   90.00
#
_symmetry.space_group_name_H-M   'P 1'
#
loop_
_entity.id
_entity.type
_entity.pdbx_description
1 polymer ?
#
loop_
_entity_poly.entity_id
_entity_poly.type
_entity_poly.pdbx_seq_one_letter_code
_entity_poly.pdbx_strand_id
1 'polypeptide(L)'
;MNPIPHRQNQEPQLRLLRARKRILDDASIWLVVQFGLTVIMPMGLTILALFQPQIRPWAAAAALGVTLLDVLILDRMQRYRIRLSAKIAEAFDEAVLDVPWNKLVGGKRAPYPEIASAERRWVRWGGTDDRLRDWYPLAAGRPPLYLGRIICQRTNLWYDGELRRHYGRWLIGLGVGLPLILLAMAGFVGLTIDSFVTTVLAPTAPILTWSAREYFRQRDAADAQETLRGEAEALWEAAKQGECSEDDCKIQARELQNAIYLRRASTGLIFPGVYKQRRKTMETAMNDGAEGYVSELKLGAAAE
;
A
#
# COMPACT_ATOMS: atom_id res chain seq x y z
N MET A 1 16.13 -17.45 20.98
CA MET A 1 15.12 -16.63 20.29
C MET A 1 15.71 -15.24 20.12
N ASN A 2 15.72 -14.72 18.91
CA ASN A 2 16.23 -13.40 18.57
C ASN A 2 15.28 -12.28 19.08
N PRO A 3 15.70 -11.00 19.05
CA PRO A 3 14.97 -9.92 19.71
C PRO A 3 13.80 -9.33 18.89
N ILE A 4 13.54 -9.77 17.66
CA ILE A 4 12.49 -9.19 16.78
C ILE A 4 11.10 -9.18 17.46
N PRO A 5 10.59 -10.31 18.01
CA PRO A 5 9.27 -10.36 18.65
C PRO A 5 9.08 -9.34 19.78
N HIS A 6 10.15 -9.08 20.53
CA HIS A 6 10.12 -8.14 21.64
C HIS A 6 10.26 -6.69 21.14
N ARG A 7 11.27 -6.40 20.31
CA ARG A 7 11.58 -5.04 19.83
C ARG A 7 10.40 -4.38 19.11
N GLN A 8 9.68 -5.11 18.25
CA GLN A 8 8.57 -4.54 17.49
C GLN A 8 7.40 -4.05 18.36
N ASN A 9 7.26 -4.61 19.56
CA ASN A 9 6.17 -4.32 20.48
C ASN A 9 6.57 -3.35 21.60
N GLN A 10 7.81 -2.87 21.60
CA GLN A 10 8.26 -1.84 22.53
C GLN A 10 7.62 -0.50 22.19
N GLU A 11 7.43 0.34 23.22
CA GLU A 11 6.75 1.62 23.07
C GLU A 11 7.38 2.53 22.01
N PRO A 12 8.72 2.70 21.88
CA PRO A 12 9.29 3.51 20.80
C PRO A 12 8.87 3.04 19.39
N GLN A 13 8.78 1.72 19.17
CA GLN A 13 8.38 1.12 17.90
C GLN A 13 6.87 1.25 17.66
N LEU A 14 6.05 1.06 18.70
CA LEU A 14 4.61 1.29 18.61
C LEU A 14 4.32 2.77 18.27
N ARG A 15 5.06 3.73 18.83
CA ARG A 15 4.93 5.16 18.49
C ARG A 15 5.19 5.42 17.00
N LEU A 16 6.19 4.76 16.41
CA LEU A 16 6.45 4.83 14.96
C LEU A 16 5.28 4.22 14.16
N LEU A 17 4.75 3.07 14.56
CA LEU A 17 3.61 2.44 13.88
C LEU A 17 2.34 3.28 13.95
N ARG A 18 2.02 3.86 15.11
CA ARG A 18 0.89 4.79 15.29
C ARG A 18 1.01 6.00 14.38
N ALA A 19 2.19 6.64 14.37
CA ALA A 19 2.47 7.78 13.51
C ALA A 19 2.37 7.43 12.01
N ARG A 20 3.02 6.34 11.59
CA ARG A 20 2.97 5.80 10.23
C ARG A 20 1.53 5.58 9.79
N LYS A 21 0.73 4.89 10.61
CA LYS A 21 -0.65 4.55 10.30
C LYS A 21 -1.51 5.80 10.17
N ARG A 22 -1.39 6.75 11.09
CA ARG A 22 -2.15 8.00 11.04
C ARG A 22 -1.82 8.83 9.79
N ILE A 23 -0.55 8.92 9.42
CA ILE A 23 -0.13 9.68 8.24
C ILE A 23 -0.63 9.02 6.95
N LEU A 24 -0.63 7.68 6.90
CA LEU A 24 -1.17 6.93 5.78
C LEU A 24 -2.70 7.07 5.69
N ASP A 25 -3.40 7.10 6.83
CA ASP A 25 -4.85 7.36 6.88
C ASP A 25 -5.17 8.78 6.42
N ASP A 26 -4.39 9.78 6.86
CA ASP A 26 -4.50 11.16 6.38
C ASP A 26 -4.34 11.20 4.84
N ALA A 27 -3.36 10.48 4.28
CA ALA A 27 -3.15 10.40 2.84
C ALA A 27 -4.34 9.73 2.11
N SER A 28 -4.90 8.67 2.71
CA SER A 28 -6.02 7.93 2.13
C SER A 28 -7.34 8.71 2.17
N ILE A 29 -7.53 9.60 3.15
CA ILE A 29 -8.64 10.56 3.15
C ILE A 29 -8.52 11.52 1.96
N TRP A 30 -7.32 12.05 1.70
CA TRP A 30 -7.09 12.91 0.54
C TRP A 30 -7.30 12.19 -0.79
N LEU A 31 -6.97 10.90 -0.88
CA LEU A 31 -7.31 10.07 -2.05
C LEU A 31 -8.83 10.04 -2.28
N VAL A 32 -9.62 9.85 -1.23
CA VAL A 32 -11.10 9.83 -1.33
C VAL A 32 -11.64 11.20 -1.75
N VAL A 33 -11.11 12.29 -1.17
CA VAL A 33 -11.47 13.66 -1.55
C VAL A 33 -11.12 13.93 -3.01
N GLN A 34 -9.90 13.56 -3.43
CA GLN A 34 -9.46 13.70 -4.82
C GLN A 34 -10.41 12.95 -5.75
N PHE A 35 -10.70 11.68 -5.47
CA PHE A 35 -11.63 10.89 -6.28
C PHE A 35 -13.03 11.54 -6.33
N GLY A 36 -13.55 12.04 -5.21
CA GLY A 36 -14.81 12.77 -5.16
C GLY A 36 -14.81 14.00 -6.07
N LEU A 37 -13.71 14.76 -6.07
CA LEU A 37 -13.58 15.97 -6.89
C LEU A 37 -13.32 15.67 -8.37
N THR A 38 -12.48 14.70 -8.70
CA THR A 38 -12.03 14.46 -10.09
C THR A 38 -12.91 13.49 -10.85
N VAL A 39 -13.69 12.66 -10.14
CA VAL A 39 -14.56 11.64 -10.75
C VAL A 39 -16.03 11.91 -10.45
N ILE A 40 -16.41 11.99 -9.19
CA ILE A 40 -17.84 12.06 -8.80
C ILE A 40 -18.45 13.42 -9.16
N MET A 41 -17.75 14.52 -8.88
CA MET A 41 -18.25 15.87 -9.15
C MET A 41 -18.48 16.12 -10.66
N PRO A 42 -17.54 15.85 -11.59
CA PRO A 42 -17.77 16.05 -13.01
C PRO A 42 -18.91 15.20 -13.57
N MET A 43 -19.03 13.95 -13.08
CA MET A 43 -20.15 13.08 -13.44
C MET A 43 -21.49 13.70 -13.01
N GLY A 44 -21.59 14.17 -11.76
CA GLY A 44 -22.78 14.84 -11.25
C GLY A 44 -23.12 16.13 -11.99
N LEU A 45 -22.12 16.95 -12.31
CA LEU A 45 -22.30 18.19 -13.08
C LEU A 45 -22.73 17.91 -14.52
N THR A 46 -22.22 16.85 -15.14
CA THR A 46 -22.64 16.44 -16.49
C THR A 46 -24.11 16.05 -16.52
N ILE A 47 -24.56 15.25 -15.53
CA ILE A 47 -25.97 14.88 -15.38
C ILE A 47 -26.83 16.12 -15.15
N LEU A 48 -26.42 17.03 -14.27
CA LEU A 48 -27.16 18.27 -13.98
C LEU A 48 -27.27 19.17 -15.23
N ALA A 49 -26.21 19.25 -16.03
CA ALA A 49 -26.17 20.02 -17.27
C ALA A 49 -27.07 19.47 -18.40
N LEU A 50 -27.57 18.22 -18.27
CA LEU A 50 -28.60 17.68 -19.17
C LEU A 50 -29.97 18.34 -18.90
N PHE A 51 -30.28 18.62 -17.64
CA PHE A 51 -31.55 19.24 -17.22
C PHE A 51 -31.48 20.77 -17.19
N GLN A 52 -30.29 21.34 -16.98
CA GLN A 52 -30.06 22.78 -16.87
C GLN A 52 -28.88 23.23 -17.74
N PRO A 53 -29.11 23.49 -19.04
CA PRO A 53 -28.05 23.85 -19.99
C PRO A 53 -27.22 25.09 -19.57
N GLN A 54 -27.81 26.01 -18.79
CA GLN A 54 -27.15 27.20 -18.26
C GLN A 54 -25.97 26.90 -17.31
N ILE A 55 -25.88 25.67 -16.77
CA ILE A 55 -24.79 25.26 -15.86
C ILE A 55 -23.53 24.85 -16.63
N ARG A 56 -23.63 24.51 -17.92
CA ARG A 56 -22.50 24.03 -18.74
C ARG A 56 -21.20 24.85 -18.62
N PRO A 57 -21.19 26.19 -18.75
CA PRO A 57 -19.95 26.97 -18.61
C PRO A 57 -19.37 26.91 -17.20
N TRP A 58 -20.22 26.91 -16.17
CA TRP A 58 -19.80 26.77 -14.77
C TRP A 58 -19.24 25.38 -14.48
N ALA A 59 -19.82 24.34 -15.08
CA ALA A 59 -19.33 22.97 -14.96
C ALA A 59 -17.96 22.80 -15.61
N ALA A 60 -17.76 23.38 -16.79
CA ALA A 60 -16.45 23.40 -17.45
C ALA A 60 -15.40 24.15 -16.60
N ALA A 61 -15.75 25.32 -16.07
CA ALA A 61 -14.87 26.09 -15.19
C ALA A 61 -14.52 25.32 -13.90
N ALA A 62 -15.50 24.66 -13.28
CA ALA A 62 -15.29 23.84 -12.09
C ALA A 62 -14.38 22.63 -12.36
N ALA A 63 -14.56 21.94 -13.49
CA ALA A 63 -13.71 20.82 -13.90
C ALA A 63 -12.25 21.24 -14.13
N LEU A 64 -12.04 22.38 -14.80
CA LEU A 64 -10.70 22.97 -14.98
C LEU A 64 -10.07 23.36 -13.63
N GLY A 65 -10.84 24.03 -12.77
CA GLY A 65 -10.39 24.42 -11.43
C GLY A 65 -9.99 23.23 -10.57
N VAL A 66 -10.79 22.15 -10.59
CA VAL A 66 -10.44 20.91 -9.88
C VAL A 66 -9.21 20.23 -10.46
N THR A 67 -9.05 20.24 -11.79
CA THR A 67 -7.84 19.67 -12.42
C THR A 67 -6.58 20.40 -11.95
N LEU A 68 -6.62 21.73 -11.87
CA LEU A 68 -5.52 22.53 -11.33
C LEU A 68 -5.28 22.28 -9.84
N LEU A 69 -6.35 22.24 -9.04
CA LEU A 69 -6.29 21.92 -7.61
C LEU A 69 -5.65 20.55 -7.37
N ASP A 70 -6.01 19.56 -8.19
CA ASP A 70 -5.52 18.20 -8.07
C ASP A 70 -3.99 18.13 -8.28
N VAL A 71 -3.53 18.62 -9.44
CA VAL A 71 -2.13 18.56 -9.84
C VAL A 71 -1.23 19.41 -8.92
N LEU A 72 -1.70 20.60 -8.53
CA LEU A 72 -0.88 21.56 -7.79
C LEU A 72 -0.86 21.30 -6.28
N ILE A 73 -1.94 20.75 -5.72
CA ILE A 73 -2.14 20.67 -4.27
C ILE A 73 -2.37 19.22 -3.81
N LEU A 74 -3.46 18.57 -4.25
CA LEU A 74 -3.89 17.29 -3.69
C LEU A 74 -2.83 16.20 -3.88
N ASP A 75 -2.32 16.06 -5.10
CA ASP A 75 -1.34 15.06 -5.48
C ASP A 75 0.02 15.31 -4.77
N ARG A 76 0.43 16.56 -4.63
CA ARG A 76 1.64 16.93 -3.86
C ARG A 76 1.49 16.60 -2.37
N MET A 77 0.34 16.92 -1.79
CA MET A 77 0.02 16.65 -0.39
C MET A 77 -0.02 15.15 -0.07
N GLN A 78 -0.54 14.33 -0.99
CA GLN A 78 -0.53 12.88 -0.87
C GLN A 78 0.89 12.32 -0.97
N ARG A 79 1.65 12.69 -2.01
CA ARG A 79 3.05 12.24 -2.19
C ARG A 79 3.92 12.54 -0.98
N TYR A 80 3.78 13.74 -0.40
CA TYR A 80 4.52 14.08 0.81
C TYR A 80 4.19 13.12 1.97
N ARG A 81 2.91 12.85 2.23
CA ARG A 81 2.47 11.93 3.30
C ARG A 81 2.91 10.49 3.06
N ILE A 82 2.86 10.02 1.81
CA ILE A 82 3.34 8.68 1.44
C ILE A 82 4.83 8.54 1.78
N ARG A 83 5.66 9.49 1.33
CA ARG A 83 7.10 9.49 1.62
C ARG A 83 7.40 9.59 3.10
N LEU A 84 6.68 10.44 3.83
CA LEU A 84 6.83 10.57 5.27
C LEU A 84 6.46 9.26 6.01
N SER A 85 5.34 8.64 5.63
CA SER A 85 4.94 7.33 6.17
C SER A 85 5.98 6.25 5.87
N ALA A 86 6.55 6.23 4.65
CA ALA A 86 7.61 5.30 4.27
C ALA A 86 8.89 5.51 5.09
N LYS A 87 9.29 6.75 5.39
CA LYS A 87 10.44 7.05 6.26
C LYS A 87 10.24 6.58 7.70
N ILE A 88 9.04 6.75 8.23
CA ILE A 88 8.70 6.27 9.59
C ILE A 88 8.68 4.74 9.60
N ALA A 89 8.17 4.11 8.55
CA ALA A 89 8.21 2.66 8.39
C ALA A 89 9.65 2.13 8.30
N GLU A 90 10.54 2.82 7.58
CA GLU A 90 11.97 2.48 7.52
C GLU A 90 12.65 2.61 8.88
N ALA A 91 12.34 3.65 9.66
CA ALA A 91 12.89 3.81 11.01
C ALA A 91 12.41 2.70 11.96
N PHE A 92 11.18 2.22 11.77
CA PHE A 92 10.66 1.07 12.49
C PHE A 92 11.41 -0.22 12.09
N ASP A 93 11.52 -0.48 10.79
CA ASP A 93 12.20 -1.68 10.28
C ASP A 93 13.68 -1.71 10.67
N GLU A 94 14.38 -0.58 10.57
CA GLU A 94 15.76 -0.42 11.02
C GLU A 94 15.94 -0.87 12.47
N ALA A 95 15.10 -0.38 13.37
CA ALA A 95 15.21 -0.65 14.79
C ALA A 95 14.82 -2.10 15.14
N VAL A 96 13.79 -2.64 14.50
CA VAL A 96 13.30 -4.00 14.75
C VAL A 96 14.25 -5.03 14.18
N LEU A 97 14.63 -4.84 12.91
CA LEU A 97 15.45 -5.78 12.16
C LEU A 97 16.94 -5.56 12.40
N ASP A 98 17.39 -4.51 13.09
CA ASP A 98 18.83 -4.21 13.27
C ASP A 98 19.59 -4.19 11.93
N VAL A 99 19.07 -3.39 11.00
CA VAL A 99 19.71 -3.07 9.72
C VAL A 99 19.99 -1.57 9.71
N PRO A 100 21.17 -1.08 9.33
CA PRO A 100 21.51 0.33 9.50
C PRO A 100 20.67 1.26 8.62
N TRP A 101 20.46 2.52 9.04
CA TRP A 101 19.83 3.53 8.19
C TRP A 101 20.74 3.93 7.02
N ASN A 102 20.25 3.77 5.79
CA ASN A 102 20.93 4.25 4.60
C ASN A 102 20.58 5.73 4.33
N LYS A 103 21.51 6.64 4.60
CA LYS A 103 21.34 8.09 4.34
C LYS A 103 21.26 8.43 2.85
N LEU A 104 21.89 7.66 1.97
CA LEU A 104 21.86 7.88 0.53
C LEU A 104 20.46 7.64 -0.03
N VAL A 105 19.81 6.56 0.43
CA VAL A 105 18.49 6.13 -0.04
C VAL A 105 17.36 6.82 0.73
N GLY A 106 17.41 6.79 2.07
CA GLY A 106 16.37 7.33 2.95
C GLY A 106 16.46 8.85 3.17
N GLY A 107 17.62 9.46 2.88
CA GLY A 107 17.89 10.86 3.18
C GLY A 107 17.83 11.14 4.69
N LYS A 108 17.34 12.34 5.03
CA LYS A 108 17.04 12.72 6.42
C LYS A 108 15.87 11.89 6.95
N ARG A 109 15.99 11.42 8.19
CA ARG A 109 14.91 10.77 8.95
C ARG A 109 13.69 11.69 9.09
N ALA A 110 12.53 11.09 9.34
CA ALA A 110 11.32 11.83 9.66
C ALA A 110 11.54 12.69 10.93
N PRO A 111 11.15 13.97 10.94
CA PRO A 111 11.32 14.83 12.10
C PRO A 111 10.52 14.33 13.31
N TYR A 112 11.12 14.33 14.50
CA TYR A 112 10.41 13.95 15.74
C TYR A 112 9.11 14.72 15.99
N PRO A 113 9.02 16.05 15.75
CA PRO A 113 7.77 16.78 15.92
C PRO A 113 6.63 16.26 15.03
N GLU A 114 6.93 15.81 13.81
CA GLU A 114 5.94 15.25 12.90
C GLU A 114 5.43 13.89 13.40
N ILE A 115 6.34 13.02 13.87
CA ILE A 115 6.00 11.72 14.48
C ILE A 115 5.12 11.94 15.71
N ALA A 116 5.54 12.79 16.65
CA ALA A 116 4.81 13.07 17.87
C ALA A 116 3.44 13.71 17.59
N SER A 117 3.34 14.59 16.59
CA SER A 117 2.07 15.17 16.17
C SER A 117 1.12 14.12 15.59
N ALA A 118 1.62 13.21 14.75
CA ALA A 118 0.83 12.13 14.17
C ALA A 118 0.37 11.12 15.24
N GLU A 119 1.23 10.79 16.20
CA GLU A 119 0.90 9.96 17.36
C GLU A 119 -0.24 10.57 18.20
N ARG A 120 -0.14 11.88 18.54
CA ARG A 120 -1.22 12.56 19.27
C ARG A 120 -2.55 12.53 18.51
N ARG A 121 -2.50 12.67 17.17
CA ARG A 121 -3.69 12.52 16.33
C ARG A 121 -4.20 11.07 16.37
N TRP A 122 -3.35 10.06 16.28
CA TRP A 122 -3.77 8.66 16.39
C TRP A 122 -4.63 8.41 17.63
N VAL A 123 -4.17 8.85 18.81
CA VAL A 123 -4.91 8.73 20.08
C VAL A 123 -6.19 9.56 20.07
N ARG A 124 -6.14 10.83 19.63
CA ARG A 124 -7.30 11.71 19.56
C ARG A 124 -8.45 11.12 18.73
N TRP A 125 -8.12 10.42 17.65
CA TRP A 125 -9.08 9.80 16.75
C TRP A 125 -9.43 8.35 17.14
N GLY A 126 -9.14 7.93 18.39
CA GLY A 126 -9.54 6.64 18.94
C GLY A 126 -8.77 5.43 18.39
N GLY A 127 -7.55 5.63 17.90
CA GLY A 127 -6.72 4.55 17.38
C GLY A 127 -6.25 3.59 18.49
N THR A 128 -6.28 2.27 18.22
CA THR A 128 -5.86 1.21 19.14
C THR A 128 -4.66 0.42 18.60
N ASP A 129 -3.86 -0.13 19.51
CA ASP A 129 -2.64 -0.86 19.13
C ASP A 129 -2.88 -2.33 18.75
N ASP A 130 -4.11 -2.84 18.90
CA ASP A 130 -4.46 -4.25 18.64
C ASP A 130 -4.04 -4.70 17.24
N ARG A 131 -3.99 -3.75 16.30
CA ARG A 131 -3.67 -3.96 14.90
C ARG A 131 -2.24 -3.57 14.51
N LEU A 132 -1.47 -3.05 15.46
CA LEU A 132 -0.09 -2.58 15.30
C LEU A 132 0.90 -3.51 16.01
N ARG A 133 0.46 -4.24 17.03
CA ARG A 133 1.24 -5.29 17.69
C ARG A 133 1.47 -6.46 16.74
N ASP A 134 2.59 -7.13 16.96
CA ASP A 134 3.00 -8.32 16.21
C ASP A 134 2.97 -8.09 14.69
N TRP A 135 3.41 -6.90 14.27
CA TRP A 135 3.48 -6.48 12.88
C TRP A 135 4.26 -7.48 12.01
N TYR A 136 5.32 -8.06 12.56
CA TYR A 136 6.06 -9.18 11.99
C TYR A 136 5.72 -10.48 12.72
N PRO A 137 5.68 -11.63 12.01
CA PRO A 137 5.40 -12.93 12.61
C PRO A 137 6.32 -13.26 13.79
N LEU A 138 5.75 -13.69 14.90
CA LEU A 138 6.52 -14.07 16.09
C LEU A 138 7.49 -15.24 15.82
N ALA A 139 7.14 -16.12 14.87
CA ALA A 139 7.97 -17.23 14.40
C ALA A 139 9.34 -16.76 13.87
N ALA A 140 9.43 -15.55 13.29
CA ALA A 140 10.69 -14.97 12.82
C ALA A 140 11.70 -14.74 13.96
N GLY A 141 11.24 -14.77 15.22
CA GLY A 141 12.09 -14.72 16.40
C GLY A 141 12.86 -16.02 16.72
N ARG A 142 12.43 -17.16 16.19
CA ARG A 142 13.03 -18.46 16.54
C ARG A 142 14.44 -18.66 15.96
N PRO A 143 14.70 -18.40 14.67
CA PRO A 143 16.04 -18.55 14.11
C PRO A 143 16.98 -17.42 14.56
N PRO A 144 18.29 -17.53 14.29
CA PRO A 144 19.24 -16.43 14.38
C PRO A 144 18.74 -15.15 13.71
N LEU A 145 19.21 -14.00 14.19
CA LEU A 145 18.68 -12.70 13.77
C LEU A 145 18.79 -12.46 12.26
N TYR A 146 19.89 -12.85 11.62
CA TYR A 146 20.08 -12.66 10.17
C TYR A 146 19.02 -13.40 9.33
N LEU A 147 18.65 -14.63 9.71
CA LEU A 147 17.54 -15.38 9.08
C LEU A 147 16.18 -14.76 9.40
N GLY A 148 15.96 -14.36 10.66
CA GLY A 148 14.74 -13.69 11.09
C GLY A 148 14.45 -12.41 10.30
N ARG A 149 15.49 -11.61 9.99
CA ARG A 149 15.39 -10.40 9.15
C ARG A 149 14.82 -10.72 7.77
N ILE A 150 15.35 -11.75 7.12
CA ILE A 150 14.94 -12.16 5.77
C ILE A 150 13.46 -12.59 5.77
N ILE A 151 13.04 -13.38 6.76
CA ILE A 151 11.63 -13.78 6.94
C ILE A 151 10.72 -12.54 7.03
N CYS A 152 11.10 -11.53 7.83
CA CYS A 152 10.33 -10.30 7.99
C CYS A 152 10.25 -9.50 6.68
N GLN A 153 11.37 -9.32 5.98
CA GLN A 153 11.44 -8.57 4.73
C GLN A 153 10.63 -9.25 3.63
N ARG A 154 10.80 -10.56 3.45
CA ARG A 154 9.99 -11.37 2.54
C ARG A 154 8.50 -11.27 2.88
N THR A 155 8.15 -11.38 4.16
CA THR A 155 6.76 -11.23 4.63
C THR A 155 6.19 -9.87 4.25
N ASN A 156 6.96 -8.80 4.38
CA ASN A 156 6.53 -7.47 3.99
C ASN A 156 6.20 -7.37 2.50
N LEU A 157 7.09 -7.90 1.66
CA LEU A 157 6.96 -7.92 0.20
C LEU A 157 5.73 -8.73 -0.23
N TRP A 158 5.56 -9.93 0.34
CA TRP A 158 4.40 -10.78 0.08
C TRP A 158 3.09 -10.08 0.48
N TYR A 159 3.05 -9.48 1.67
CA TYR A 159 1.83 -8.85 2.18
C TYR A 159 1.39 -7.65 1.33
N ASP A 160 2.31 -6.75 0.98
CA ASP A 160 2.00 -5.60 0.12
C ASP A 160 1.63 -6.05 -1.30
N GLY A 161 2.36 -7.01 -1.87
CA GLY A 161 2.08 -7.58 -3.18
C GLY A 161 0.67 -8.18 -3.28
N GLU A 162 0.30 -9.05 -2.33
CA GLU A 162 -1.02 -9.70 -2.33
C GLU A 162 -2.15 -8.70 -2.11
N LEU A 163 -1.96 -7.71 -1.23
CA LEU A 163 -2.95 -6.65 -1.02
C LEU A 163 -3.19 -5.84 -2.31
N ARG A 164 -2.13 -5.55 -3.08
CA ARG A 164 -2.22 -4.83 -4.34
C ARG A 164 -2.86 -5.65 -5.45
N ARG A 165 -2.55 -6.95 -5.56
CA ARG A 165 -3.25 -7.86 -6.48
C ARG A 165 -4.74 -7.93 -6.17
N HIS A 166 -5.09 -7.98 -4.89
CA HIS A 166 -6.48 -7.97 -4.48
C HIS A 166 -7.16 -6.65 -4.85
N TYR A 167 -6.53 -5.52 -4.55
CA TYR A 167 -7.05 -4.21 -4.91
C TYR A 167 -7.21 -4.03 -6.43
N GLY A 168 -6.25 -4.50 -7.22
CA GLY A 168 -6.37 -4.55 -8.68
C GLY A 168 -7.60 -5.34 -9.14
N ARG A 169 -7.86 -6.52 -8.57
CA ARG A 169 -9.07 -7.30 -8.89
C ARG A 169 -10.37 -6.53 -8.60
N TRP A 170 -10.40 -5.72 -7.55
CA TRP A 170 -11.54 -4.83 -7.28
C TRP A 170 -11.69 -3.75 -8.34
N LEU A 171 -10.59 -3.13 -8.76
CA LEU A 171 -10.60 -2.05 -9.76
C LEU A 171 -11.03 -2.53 -11.15
N ILE A 172 -10.58 -3.71 -11.58
CA ILE A 172 -11.04 -4.28 -12.86
C ILE A 172 -12.50 -4.72 -12.78
N GLY A 173 -12.95 -5.22 -11.62
CA GLY A 173 -14.37 -5.48 -11.36
C GLY A 173 -15.23 -4.23 -11.51
N LEU A 174 -14.76 -3.08 -11.01
CA LEU A 174 -15.42 -1.78 -11.24
C LEU A 174 -15.36 -1.37 -12.73
N GLY A 175 -14.18 -1.47 -13.34
CA GLY A 175 -13.94 -1.05 -14.72
C GLY A 175 -14.69 -1.85 -15.78
N VAL A 176 -14.99 -3.13 -15.51
CA VAL A 176 -15.79 -4.01 -16.40
C VAL A 176 -17.25 -4.06 -15.99
N GLY A 177 -17.53 -4.11 -14.68
CA GLY A 177 -18.89 -4.22 -14.15
C GLY A 177 -19.74 -2.99 -14.43
N LEU A 178 -19.17 -1.78 -14.27
CA LEU A 178 -19.90 -0.54 -14.50
C LEU A 178 -20.41 -0.43 -15.96
N PRO A 179 -19.58 -0.61 -17.01
CA PRO A 179 -20.05 -0.66 -18.39
C PRO A 179 -21.16 -1.68 -18.66
N LEU A 180 -21.05 -2.89 -18.09
CA LEU A 180 -22.05 -3.94 -18.28
C LEU A 180 -23.42 -3.56 -17.66
N ILE A 181 -23.41 -2.97 -16.47
CA ILE A 181 -24.63 -2.47 -15.82
C ILE A 181 -25.25 -1.33 -16.64
N LEU A 182 -24.41 -0.39 -17.10
CA LEU A 182 -24.86 0.73 -17.93
C LEU A 182 -25.47 0.25 -19.26
N LEU A 183 -24.86 -0.76 -19.89
CA LEU A 183 -25.37 -1.38 -21.12
C LEU A 183 -26.71 -2.09 -20.89
N ALA A 184 -26.83 -2.86 -19.79
CA ALA A 184 -28.07 -3.55 -19.45
C ALA A 184 -29.23 -2.57 -19.18
N MET A 185 -28.96 -1.47 -18.47
CA MET A 185 -29.95 -0.41 -18.24
C MET A 185 -30.35 0.29 -19.55
N ALA A 186 -29.39 0.57 -20.43
CA ALA A 186 -29.67 1.18 -21.72
C ALA A 186 -30.57 0.28 -22.59
N GLY A 187 -30.32 -1.02 -22.59
CA GLY A 187 -31.17 -2.01 -23.25
C GLY A 187 -32.57 -2.08 -22.65
N PHE A 188 -32.70 -2.05 -21.32
CA PHE A 188 -33.99 -2.05 -20.62
C PHE A 188 -34.83 -0.80 -20.92
N VAL A 189 -34.19 0.37 -21.04
CA VAL A 189 -34.85 1.64 -21.39
C VAL A 189 -35.11 1.79 -22.89
N GLY A 190 -34.49 0.94 -23.74
CA GLY A 190 -34.64 1.00 -25.19
C GLY A 190 -33.87 2.15 -25.83
N LEU A 191 -32.72 2.55 -25.27
CA LEU A 191 -31.87 3.60 -25.84
C LEU A 191 -31.28 3.14 -27.19
N THR A 192 -31.25 4.05 -28.16
CA THR A 192 -30.52 3.84 -29.41
C THR A 192 -29.01 3.82 -29.15
N ILE A 193 -28.24 3.22 -30.06
CA ILE A 193 -26.76 3.17 -29.93
C ILE A 193 -26.18 4.59 -29.86
N ASP A 194 -26.65 5.52 -30.70
CA ASP A 194 -26.21 6.91 -30.68
C ASP A 194 -26.47 7.60 -29.33
N SER A 195 -27.68 7.42 -28.80
CA SER A 195 -28.05 7.96 -27.49
C SER A 195 -27.23 7.33 -26.37
N PHE A 196 -27.01 6.01 -26.39
CA PHE A 196 -26.18 5.32 -25.42
C PHE A 196 -24.74 5.85 -25.41
N VAL A 197 -24.12 5.99 -26.58
CA VAL A 197 -22.73 6.47 -26.69
C VAL A 197 -22.59 7.89 -26.17
N THR A 198 -23.48 8.80 -26.58
CA THR A 198 -23.36 10.23 -26.26
C THR A 198 -23.80 10.56 -24.84
N THR A 199 -24.81 9.87 -24.29
CA THR A 199 -25.38 10.19 -22.97
C THR A 199 -24.82 9.35 -21.83
N VAL A 200 -24.32 8.14 -22.12
CA VAL A 200 -23.84 7.20 -21.09
C VAL A 200 -22.35 6.93 -21.23
N LEU A 201 -21.90 6.48 -22.40
CA LEU A 201 -20.52 6.02 -22.57
C LEU A 201 -19.50 7.17 -22.53
N ALA A 202 -19.75 8.26 -23.24
CA ALA A 202 -18.83 9.41 -23.28
C ALA A 202 -18.62 10.06 -21.90
N PRO A 203 -19.66 10.32 -21.09
CA PRO A 203 -19.49 10.83 -19.72
C PRO A 203 -18.79 9.86 -18.76
N THR A 204 -18.88 8.55 -19.00
CA THR A 204 -18.30 7.52 -18.11
C THR A 204 -16.88 7.10 -18.50
N ALA A 205 -16.44 7.39 -19.73
CA ALA A 205 -15.11 7.07 -20.23
C ALA A 205 -13.93 7.50 -19.32
N PRO A 206 -13.96 8.67 -18.64
CA PRO A 206 -12.90 9.04 -17.70
C PRO A 206 -12.74 8.06 -16.54
N ILE A 207 -13.85 7.53 -16.01
CA ILE A 207 -13.85 6.57 -14.89
C ILE A 207 -13.29 5.23 -15.34
N LEU A 208 -13.67 4.78 -16.53
CA LEU A 208 -13.17 3.53 -17.11
C LEU A 208 -11.66 3.61 -17.36
N THR A 209 -11.22 4.71 -17.96
CA THR A 209 -9.80 4.97 -18.22
C THR A 209 -8.99 5.05 -16.93
N TRP A 210 -9.50 5.77 -15.93
CA TRP A 210 -8.86 5.85 -14.60
C TRP A 210 -8.78 4.48 -13.93
N SER A 211 -9.87 3.71 -13.94
CA SER A 211 -9.94 2.38 -13.31
C SER A 211 -8.95 1.41 -13.96
N ALA A 212 -8.86 1.42 -15.30
CA ALA A 212 -7.90 0.60 -16.04
C ALA A 212 -6.45 1.00 -15.74
N ARG A 213 -6.13 2.30 -15.75
CA ARG A 213 -4.79 2.79 -15.41
C ARG A 213 -4.39 2.43 -13.98
N GLU A 214 -5.29 2.61 -13.03
CA GLU A 214 -5.00 2.26 -11.63
C GLU A 214 -4.90 0.75 -11.44
N TYR A 215 -5.68 -0.07 -12.17
CA TYR A 215 -5.50 -1.52 -12.20
C TYR A 215 -4.08 -1.92 -12.60
N PHE A 216 -3.59 -1.41 -13.74
CA PHE A 216 -2.23 -1.71 -14.21
C PHE A 216 -1.19 -1.22 -13.22
N ARG A 217 -1.32 0.01 -12.70
CA ARG A 217 -0.36 0.55 -11.72
C ARG A 217 -0.25 -0.32 -10.46
N GLN A 218 -1.37 -0.84 -9.96
CA GLN A 218 -1.38 -1.70 -8.79
C GLN A 218 -0.81 -3.09 -9.11
N ARG A 219 -1.04 -3.58 -10.34
CA ARG A 219 -0.49 -4.86 -10.79
C ARG A 219 1.03 -4.78 -10.98
N ASP A 220 1.52 -3.76 -11.67
CA ASP A 220 2.95 -3.50 -11.86
C ASP A 220 3.67 -3.36 -10.53
N ALA A 221 3.05 -2.67 -9.57
CA ALA A 221 3.57 -2.56 -8.21
C ALA A 221 3.63 -3.92 -7.51
N ALA A 222 2.59 -4.75 -7.64
CA ALA A 222 2.58 -6.09 -7.04
C ALA A 222 3.63 -7.02 -7.67
N ASP A 223 3.79 -6.97 -8.99
CA ASP A 223 4.77 -7.80 -9.71
C ASP A 223 6.20 -7.34 -9.37
N ALA A 224 6.42 -6.04 -9.17
CA ALA A 224 7.68 -5.54 -8.60
C ALA A 224 7.96 -6.03 -7.17
N GLN A 225 6.94 -6.17 -6.31
CA GLN A 225 7.11 -6.78 -4.99
C GLN A 225 7.44 -8.27 -5.10
N GLU A 226 6.85 -8.97 -6.08
CA GLU A 226 7.14 -10.38 -6.36
C GLU A 226 8.61 -10.59 -6.74
N THR A 227 9.16 -9.75 -7.63
CA THR A 227 10.58 -9.81 -8.01
C THR A 227 11.48 -9.64 -6.78
N LEU A 228 11.24 -8.62 -5.96
CA LEU A 228 12.01 -8.41 -4.73
C LEU A 228 11.82 -9.55 -3.72
N ARG A 229 10.64 -10.18 -3.70
CA ARG A 229 10.40 -11.34 -2.84
C ARG A 229 11.26 -12.53 -3.28
N GLY A 230 11.42 -12.72 -4.59
CA GLY A 230 12.33 -13.72 -5.15
C GLY A 230 13.78 -13.49 -4.70
N GLU A 231 14.25 -12.25 -4.68
CA GLU A 231 15.58 -11.91 -4.13
C GLU A 231 15.69 -12.23 -2.64
N ALA A 232 14.64 -11.97 -1.85
CA ALA A 232 14.60 -12.34 -0.45
C ALA A 232 14.62 -13.87 -0.24
N GLU A 233 13.96 -14.62 -1.13
CA GLU A 233 13.94 -16.09 -1.12
C GLU A 233 15.30 -16.67 -1.54
N ALA A 234 15.99 -16.07 -2.52
CA ALA A 234 17.35 -16.44 -2.88
C ALA A 234 18.33 -16.17 -1.72
N LEU A 235 18.22 -15.01 -1.07
CA LEU A 235 19.02 -14.68 0.11
C LEU A 235 18.75 -15.65 1.27
N TRP A 236 17.51 -16.09 1.45
CA TRP A 236 17.17 -17.12 2.44
C TRP A 236 17.90 -18.44 2.16
N GLU A 237 17.86 -18.92 0.92
CA GLU A 237 18.51 -20.18 0.56
C GLU A 237 20.03 -20.14 0.77
N ALA A 238 20.69 -19.06 0.33
CA ALA A 238 22.12 -18.85 0.55
C ALA A 238 22.44 -18.78 2.05
N ALA A 239 21.64 -18.05 2.84
CA ALA A 239 21.83 -17.92 4.27
C ALA A 239 21.64 -19.23 5.03
N LYS A 240 20.65 -20.04 4.63
CA LYS A 240 20.36 -21.36 5.20
C LYS A 240 21.50 -22.35 4.94
N GLN A 241 22.13 -22.28 3.77
CA GLN A 241 23.25 -23.14 3.38
C GLN A 241 24.62 -22.66 3.90
N GLY A 242 24.66 -21.56 4.65
CA GLY A 242 25.89 -20.98 5.18
C GLY A 242 26.77 -20.31 4.11
N GLU A 243 26.21 -20.00 2.94
CA GLU A 243 26.91 -19.34 1.83
C GLU A 243 27.13 -17.83 2.07
N CYS A 244 26.47 -17.27 3.09
CA CYS A 244 26.74 -15.92 3.59
C CYS A 244 27.21 -15.96 5.04
N SER A 245 28.17 -15.10 5.39
CA SER A 245 28.41 -14.78 6.80
C SER A 245 27.25 -13.94 7.36
N GLU A 246 27.12 -13.84 8.69
CA GLU A 246 26.07 -13.00 9.30
C GLU A 246 26.18 -11.53 8.89
N ASP A 247 27.40 -11.02 8.73
CA ASP A 247 27.67 -9.64 8.30
C ASP A 247 27.34 -9.44 6.81
N ASP A 248 27.71 -10.39 5.94
CA ASP A 248 27.35 -10.34 4.52
C ASP A 248 25.83 -10.38 4.34
N CYS A 249 25.15 -11.27 5.08
CA CYS A 249 23.70 -11.34 5.06
C CYS A 249 23.04 -10.06 5.62
N LYS A 250 23.66 -9.38 6.59
CA LYS A 250 23.20 -8.07 7.06
C LYS A 250 23.35 -6.99 5.99
N ILE A 251 24.43 -7.01 5.20
CA ILE A 251 24.63 -6.09 4.06
C ILE A 251 23.57 -6.35 2.97
N GLN A 252 23.34 -7.61 2.61
CA GLN A 252 22.33 -7.95 1.61
C GLN A 252 20.90 -7.63 2.08
N ALA A 253 20.57 -7.92 3.34
CA ALA A 253 19.29 -7.53 3.95
C ALA A 253 19.11 -6.00 3.96
N ARG A 254 20.19 -5.24 4.12
CA ARG A 254 20.17 -3.78 4.02
C ARG A 254 19.86 -3.31 2.60
N GLU A 255 20.44 -3.93 1.57
CA GLU A 255 20.12 -3.60 0.17
C GLU A 255 18.67 -3.96 -0.17
N LEU A 256 18.18 -5.11 0.27
CA LEU A 256 16.78 -5.48 0.13
C LEU A 256 15.85 -4.45 0.80
N GLN A 257 16.19 -4.00 2.00
CA GLN A 257 15.41 -2.99 2.71
C GLN A 257 15.47 -1.61 2.04
N ASN A 258 16.58 -1.25 1.37
CA ASN A 258 16.64 -0.04 0.53
C ASN A 258 15.59 -0.10 -0.58
N ALA A 259 15.48 -1.25 -1.26
CA ALA A 259 14.48 -1.48 -2.29
C ALA A 259 13.04 -1.42 -1.72
N ILE A 260 12.79 -2.06 -0.58
CA ILE A 260 11.50 -2.00 0.13
C ILE A 260 11.10 -0.55 0.43
N TYR A 261 12.02 0.26 0.98
CA TYR A 261 11.76 1.67 1.26
C TYR A 261 11.43 2.46 -0.01
N LEU A 262 12.24 2.32 -1.06
CA LEU A 262 12.04 3.03 -2.33
C LEU A 262 10.67 2.72 -2.94
N ARG A 263 10.23 1.46 -2.87
CA ARG A 263 8.88 1.06 -3.28
C ARG A 263 7.83 1.74 -2.39
N ARG A 264 7.88 1.59 -1.07
CA ARG A 264 6.90 2.24 -0.16
C ARG A 264 6.79 3.75 -0.37
N ALA A 265 7.89 4.43 -0.71
CA ALA A 265 7.94 5.88 -0.93
C ALA A 265 7.38 6.33 -2.29
N SER A 266 7.24 5.42 -3.26
CA SER A 266 6.83 5.72 -4.63
C SER A 266 5.50 5.07 -5.03
N THR A 267 5.09 3.99 -4.37
CA THR A 267 3.88 3.26 -4.75
C THR A 267 2.61 3.97 -4.29
N GLY A 268 1.60 3.90 -5.16
CA GLY A 268 0.28 4.44 -4.93
C GLY A 268 -0.44 3.93 -3.68
N LEU A 269 -1.34 4.77 -3.17
CA LEU A 269 -2.27 4.41 -2.11
C LEU A 269 -3.27 3.35 -2.57
N ILE A 270 -3.86 2.69 -1.59
CA ILE A 270 -4.98 1.75 -1.76
C ILE A 270 -6.19 2.38 -1.10
N PHE A 271 -7.38 2.25 -1.69
CA PHE A 271 -8.59 2.83 -1.10
C PHE A 271 -8.82 2.34 0.33
N PRO A 272 -9.27 3.23 1.25
CA PRO A 272 -9.65 2.83 2.59
C PRO A 272 -10.64 1.66 2.58
N GLY A 273 -10.39 0.65 3.42
CA GLY A 273 -11.30 -0.49 3.60
C GLY A 273 -10.89 -1.76 2.89
N VAL A 274 -10.17 -1.69 1.76
CA VAL A 274 -9.70 -2.88 1.01
C VAL A 274 -8.88 -3.81 1.92
N TYR A 275 -7.98 -3.22 2.70
CA TYR A 275 -7.19 -3.95 3.69
C TYR A 275 -8.05 -4.69 4.73
N LYS A 276 -9.15 -4.10 5.20
CA LYS A 276 -10.00 -4.72 6.24
C LYS A 276 -10.71 -5.97 5.74
N GLN A 277 -10.98 -6.08 4.44
CA GLN A 277 -11.72 -7.20 3.85
C GLN A 277 -10.96 -8.53 3.91
N ARG A 278 -9.62 -8.50 3.80
CA ARG A 278 -8.79 -9.71 3.72
C ARG A 278 -7.79 -9.87 4.86
N ARG A 279 -7.71 -8.90 5.78
CA ARG A 279 -6.74 -8.89 6.88
C ARG A 279 -6.63 -10.23 7.60
N LYS A 280 -7.74 -10.79 8.08
CA LYS A 280 -7.74 -12.05 8.86
C LYS A 280 -7.07 -13.19 8.09
N THR A 281 -7.51 -13.43 6.86
CA THR A 281 -6.96 -14.48 6.00
C THR A 281 -5.49 -14.23 5.67
N MET A 282 -5.12 -12.97 5.41
CA MET A 282 -3.73 -12.61 5.12
C MET A 282 -2.82 -12.75 6.34
N GLU A 283 -3.29 -12.42 7.55
CA GLU A 283 -2.54 -12.61 8.79
C GLU A 283 -2.33 -14.09 9.10
N THR A 284 -3.31 -14.95 8.86
CA THR A 284 -3.14 -16.40 8.97
C THR A 284 -2.07 -16.90 7.99
N ALA A 285 -2.25 -16.63 6.69
CA ALA A 285 -1.30 -17.06 5.66
C ALA A 285 0.12 -16.49 5.85
N MET A 286 0.24 -15.27 6.39
CA MET A 286 1.51 -14.67 6.77
C MET A 286 2.22 -15.48 7.87
N ASN A 287 1.50 -15.82 8.93
CA ASN A 287 2.06 -16.58 10.04
C ASN A 287 2.40 -18.01 9.62
N ASP A 288 1.52 -18.68 8.87
CA ASP A 288 1.76 -20.02 8.33
C ASP A 288 2.99 -20.04 7.41
N GLY A 289 3.15 -19.02 6.56
CA GLY A 289 4.32 -18.87 5.71
C GLY A 289 5.61 -18.77 6.53
N ALA A 290 5.63 -17.91 7.57
CA ALA A 290 6.79 -17.78 8.44
C ALA A 290 7.11 -19.07 9.22
N GLU A 291 6.09 -19.82 9.64
CA GLU A 291 6.25 -21.14 10.26
C GLU A 291 6.86 -22.17 9.29
N GLY A 292 6.49 -22.11 8.02
CA GLY A 292 7.11 -22.93 6.95
C GLY A 292 8.62 -22.74 6.88
N TYR A 293 9.09 -21.49 6.77
CA TYR A 293 10.52 -21.16 6.74
C TYR A 293 11.26 -21.63 8.00
N VAL A 294 10.66 -21.48 9.18
CA VAL A 294 11.27 -21.98 10.42
C VAL A 294 11.35 -23.51 10.43
N SER A 295 10.37 -24.19 9.84
CA SER A 295 10.33 -25.65 9.79
C SER A 295 11.38 -26.23 8.85
N GLU A 296 11.71 -25.54 7.74
CA GLU A 296 12.81 -25.93 6.85
C GLU A 296 14.15 -26.08 7.58
N LEU A 297 14.45 -25.17 8.52
CA LEU A 297 15.68 -25.23 9.30
C LEU A 297 15.77 -26.47 10.19
N LYS A 298 14.63 -26.95 10.71
CA LYS A 298 14.58 -28.17 11.55
C LYS A 298 14.79 -29.43 10.73
N LEU A 299 14.27 -29.45 9.50
CA LEU A 299 14.41 -30.59 8.60
C LEU A 299 15.85 -30.70 8.06
N GLY A 300 16.49 -29.57 7.75
CA GLY A 300 17.91 -29.54 7.39
C GLY A 300 18.81 -30.08 8.51
N ALA A 301 18.59 -29.64 9.74
CA ALA A 301 19.34 -30.10 10.92
C ALA A 301 19.10 -31.58 11.31
N ALA A 302 18.05 -32.22 10.78
CA ALA A 302 17.76 -33.63 11.01
C ALA A 302 18.27 -34.56 9.88
N ALA A 303 18.74 -33.98 8.77
CA ALA A 303 19.27 -34.70 7.62
C ALA A 303 20.81 -34.74 7.59
N GLU A 304 21.47 -33.99 8.49
CA GLU A 304 22.92 -34.04 8.79
C GLU A 304 23.21 -34.94 10.00
#